data_AF-X1HHZ6-F1
#
_entry.id   AF-X1HHZ6-F1
#
_cell.length_a   1.000
_cell.length_b   1.000
_cell.length_c   1.000
_cell.angle_alpha   90.00
_cell.angle_beta   90.00
_cell.angle_gamma   90.00
#
_symmetry.space_group_name_H-M   'P 1'
#
loop_
_entity.id
_entity.type
_entity.pdbx_description
1 polymer ?
#
loop_
_entity_poly.entity_id
_entity_poly.type
_entity_poly.pdbx_seq_one_letter_code
_entity_poly.pdbx_strand_id
1 'polypeptide(L)'
;SRTEEAPHEGRVYGIDDLVDIVSVTRDFTFVLQEKWRIAGTSPGSGNTRNIGSVRNIEELLQGSGPFAEHGEDVFDDYWRNFLTNDMARAIESEVPYRNLEEYWQWRNRV
;
A
#
# COMPACT_ATOMS: atom_id res chain seq x y z
N SER A 1 12.74 -11.74 -3.61
CA SER A 1 12.97 -12.85 -2.66
C SER A 1 14.16 -12.57 -1.75
N ARG A 2 14.11 -12.95 -0.47
CA ARG A 2 15.26 -12.83 0.45
C ARG A 2 16.32 -13.88 0.09
N THR A 3 17.60 -13.51 0.12
CA THR A 3 18.71 -14.46 -0.06
C THR A 3 18.89 -15.30 1.20
N GLU A 4 19.11 -16.61 1.04
CA GLU A 4 19.27 -17.55 2.16
C GLU A 4 20.68 -17.53 2.75
N GLU A 5 21.68 -17.22 1.93
CA GLU A 5 23.05 -17.02 2.38
C GLU A 5 23.14 -15.72 3.20
N ALA A 6 23.66 -15.84 4.42
CA ALA A 6 23.84 -14.69 5.29
C ALA A 6 25.10 -13.92 4.88
N PRO A 7 25.00 -12.63 4.53
CA PRO A 7 26.20 -11.84 4.22
C PRO A 7 27.05 -11.69 5.48
N HIS A 8 28.37 -11.56 5.30
CA HIS A 8 29.25 -11.11 6.37
C HIS A 8 29.08 -9.60 6.57
N GLU A 9 28.09 -9.21 7.38
CA GLU A 9 27.64 -7.81 7.58
C GLU A 9 28.76 -6.84 8.04
N GLY A 10 29.82 -7.34 8.67
CA GLY A 10 30.95 -6.53 9.15
C GLY A 10 32.17 -6.47 8.23
N ARG A 11 32.15 -7.16 7.08
CA ARG A 11 33.30 -7.17 6.16
C ARG A 11 33.27 -5.92 5.27
N VAL A 12 34.40 -5.21 5.24
CA VAL A 12 34.64 -4.11 4.29
C VAL A 12 35.25 -4.70 3.03
N TYR A 13 34.75 -4.29 1.87
CA TYR A 13 35.17 -4.76 0.56
C TYR A 13 35.87 -3.63 -0.20
N GLY A 14 36.88 -3.99 -1.01
CA GLY A 14 37.48 -3.09 -1.98
C GLY A 14 36.64 -2.99 -3.25
N ILE A 15 37.03 -2.09 -4.16
CA ILE A 15 36.35 -1.97 -5.47
C ILE A 15 36.48 -3.23 -6.32
N ASP A 16 37.61 -3.93 -6.20
CA ASP A 16 37.89 -5.16 -6.95
C ASP A 16 37.01 -6.33 -6.48
N ASP A 17 36.47 -6.26 -5.25
CA ASP A 17 35.61 -7.29 -4.67
C ASP A 17 34.11 -7.07 -4.96
N LEU A 18 33.74 -6.09 -5.80
CA LEU A 18 32.35 -5.66 -6.00
C LEU A 18 31.41 -6.82 -6.40
N VAL A 19 31.90 -7.74 -7.23
CA VAL A 19 31.13 -8.90 -7.71
C VAL A 19 30.98 -10.00 -6.65
N ASP A 20 31.81 -9.97 -5.60
CA ASP A 20 31.81 -10.95 -4.51
C ASP A 20 30.89 -10.52 -3.36
N ILE A 21 30.34 -9.30 -3.41
CA ILE A 21 29.41 -8.81 -2.39
C ILE A 21 28.08 -9.56 -2.54
N VAL A 22 27.82 -10.44 -1.56
CA VAL A 22 26.57 -11.21 -1.49
C VAL A 22 25.37 -10.26 -1.41
N SER A 23 24.46 -10.37 -2.37
CA SER A 23 23.20 -9.61 -2.34
C SER A 23 22.22 -10.22 -1.33
N VAL A 24 21.64 -9.40 -0.47
CA VAL A 24 20.64 -9.82 0.54
C VAL A 24 19.25 -10.12 -0.04
N THR A 25 19.02 -9.71 -1.29
CA THR A 25 17.76 -9.89 -2.00
C THR A 25 18.01 -10.22 -3.48
N ARG A 26 17.10 -10.98 -4.07
CA ARG A 26 17.15 -11.45 -5.47
C ARG A 26 15.74 -11.45 -6.08
N ASP A 27 15.64 -11.76 -7.37
CA ASP A 27 14.38 -11.94 -8.10
C ASP A 27 13.47 -10.70 -8.00
N PHE A 28 13.98 -9.55 -8.48
CA PHE A 28 13.23 -8.31 -8.45
C PHE A 28 12.15 -8.30 -9.53
N THR A 29 10.94 -7.92 -9.13
CA THR A 29 9.84 -7.60 -10.06
C THR A 29 9.58 -6.11 -9.96
N PHE A 30 9.62 -5.42 -11.10
CA PHE A 30 9.35 -4.00 -11.19
C PHE A 30 7.96 -3.79 -11.77
N VAL A 31 7.18 -2.89 -11.15
CA VAL A 31 5.81 -2.61 -11.54
C VAL A 31 5.65 -1.11 -11.71
N LEU A 32 5.02 -0.70 -12.82
CA LEU A 32 4.59 0.67 -13.07
C LEU A 32 3.06 0.67 -13.15
N GLN A 33 2.42 1.20 -12.12
CA GLN A 33 0.96 1.31 -12.02
C GLN A 33 0.59 2.65 -11.40
N GLU A 34 -0.58 3.15 -11.76
CA GLU A 34 -1.15 4.32 -11.09
C GLU A 34 -1.50 3.98 -9.65
N LYS A 35 -1.30 4.93 -8.73
CA LYS A 35 -1.50 4.70 -7.29
C LYS A 35 -2.91 4.25 -6.97
N TRP A 36 -3.93 4.87 -7.57
CA TRP A 36 -5.33 4.57 -7.31
C TRP A 36 -5.71 3.15 -7.75
N ARG A 37 -5.08 2.60 -8.80
CA ARG A 37 -5.31 1.25 -9.30
C ARG A 37 -4.77 0.14 -8.41
N ILE A 38 -3.81 0.45 -7.53
CA ILE A 38 -3.20 -0.51 -6.60
C ILE A 38 -3.49 -0.21 -5.13
N ALA A 39 -4.24 0.86 -4.85
CA ALA A 39 -4.64 1.22 -3.50
C ALA A 39 -5.68 0.23 -2.97
N GLY A 40 -5.52 -0.18 -1.71
CA GLY A 40 -6.53 -0.91 -0.96
C GLY A 40 -7.49 0.04 -0.24
N THR A 41 -8.46 -0.52 0.48
CA THR A 41 -9.48 0.22 1.25
C THR A 41 -9.12 0.42 2.72
N SER A 42 -7.97 -0.11 3.15
CA SER A 42 -7.50 -0.09 4.55
C SER A 42 -6.20 0.70 4.70
N PRO A 43 -5.94 1.34 5.86
CA PRO A 43 -4.69 2.03 6.10
C PRO A 43 -3.48 1.09 6.01
N GLY A 44 -2.38 1.59 5.46
CA GLY A 44 -1.09 0.89 5.40
C GLY A 44 -0.32 0.96 6.72
N SER A 45 -0.62 1.95 7.56
CA SER A 45 -0.02 2.14 8.89
C SER A 45 -1.01 2.78 9.86
N GLY A 46 -0.93 2.40 11.14
CA GLY A 46 -1.82 2.93 12.17
C GLY A 46 -1.51 4.37 12.58
N ASN A 47 -0.24 4.68 12.86
CA ASN A 47 0.17 5.98 13.41
C ASN A 47 0.49 7.04 12.35
N THR A 48 1.12 6.67 11.23
CA THR A 48 1.53 7.61 10.17
C THR A 48 0.46 7.84 9.11
N ARG A 49 -0.71 7.19 9.23
CA ARG A 49 -1.92 7.39 8.39
C ARG A 49 -1.65 7.25 6.89
N ASN A 50 -0.87 6.24 6.50
CA ASN A 50 -0.61 5.96 5.10
C ASN A 50 -1.79 5.20 4.45
N ILE A 51 -2.05 5.45 3.17
CA ILE A 51 -2.92 4.62 2.33
C ILE A 51 -2.25 3.26 2.12
N GLY A 52 -2.97 2.16 2.40
CA GLY A 52 -2.48 0.81 2.13
C GLY A 52 -2.67 0.43 0.67
N SER A 53 -1.80 -0.41 0.12
CA SER A 53 -2.01 -1.06 -1.18
C SER A 53 -2.83 -2.33 -1.04
N VAL A 54 -3.26 -2.89 -2.16
CA VAL A 54 -3.67 -4.30 -2.22
C VAL A 54 -2.50 -5.20 -1.80
N ARG A 55 -2.81 -6.34 -1.18
CA ARG A 55 -1.82 -7.28 -0.64
C ARG A 55 -1.50 -8.42 -1.60
N ASN A 56 -2.39 -8.69 -2.56
CA ASN A 56 -2.20 -9.72 -3.56
C ASN A 56 -1.22 -9.23 -4.62
N ILE A 57 -0.18 -10.02 -4.90
CA ILE A 57 0.83 -9.67 -5.90
C ILE A 57 0.26 -9.59 -7.32
N GLU A 58 -0.72 -10.44 -7.66
CA GLU A 58 -1.34 -10.43 -8.99
C GLU A 58 -2.16 -9.15 -9.19
N GLU A 59 -2.89 -8.72 -8.16
CA GLU A 59 -3.64 -7.46 -8.21
C GLU A 59 -2.72 -6.24 -8.32
N LEU A 60 -1.55 -6.27 -7.67
CA LEU A 60 -0.52 -5.24 -7.82
C LEU A 60 0.01 -5.19 -9.26
N LEU A 61 0.28 -6.35 -9.87
CA LEU A 61 0.79 -6.45 -11.24
C LEU A 61 -0.24 -5.95 -12.25
N GLN A 62 -1.48 -6.39 -12.11
CA GLN A 62 -2.56 -6.07 -13.05
C GLN A 62 -3.15 -4.67 -12.84
N GLY A 63 -2.90 -4.04 -11.67
CA GLY A 63 -3.55 -2.77 -11.31
C GLY A 63 -5.06 -2.94 -11.21
N SER A 64 -5.48 -4.04 -10.58
CA SER A 64 -6.88 -4.47 -10.44
C SER A 64 -7.37 -4.32 -9.00
N GLY A 65 -6.88 -3.30 -8.29
CA GLY A 65 -7.33 -2.99 -6.95
C GLY A 65 -8.79 -2.52 -6.90
N PRO A 66 -9.37 -2.39 -5.71
CA PRO A 66 -10.80 -2.13 -5.50
C PRO A 66 -11.32 -0.84 -6.16
N PHE A 67 -10.46 0.14 -6.43
CA PHE A 67 -10.86 1.38 -7.11
C PHE A 67 -10.70 1.31 -8.63
N ALA A 68 -10.05 0.27 -9.18
CA ALA A 68 -9.76 0.15 -10.60
C ALA A 68 -11.03 0.22 -11.47
N GLU A 69 -12.14 -0.35 -11.00
CA GLU A 69 -13.43 -0.35 -11.69
C GLU A 69 -14.24 0.95 -11.49
N HIS A 70 -13.82 1.80 -10.55
CA HIS A 70 -14.58 2.98 -10.13
C HIS A 70 -13.90 4.31 -10.50
N GLY A 71 -12.61 4.26 -10.82
CA GLY A 71 -11.81 5.42 -11.25
C GLY A 71 -11.15 6.18 -10.10
N GLU A 72 -10.23 7.08 -10.49
CA GLU A 72 -9.43 7.90 -9.57
C GLU A 72 -10.29 8.81 -8.68
N ASP A 73 -11.38 9.35 -9.20
CA ASP A 73 -12.27 10.25 -8.43
C ASP A 73 -12.85 9.58 -7.18
N VAL A 74 -13.17 8.28 -7.28
CA VAL A 74 -13.70 7.49 -6.16
C VAL A 74 -12.61 7.16 -5.16
N PHE A 75 -11.41 6.81 -5.64
CA PHE A 75 -10.23 6.62 -4.79
C PHE A 75 -9.94 7.87 -3.97
N ASP A 76 -9.91 9.04 -4.62
CA ASP A 76 -9.59 10.29 -3.96
C ASP A 76 -10.66 10.69 -2.95
N ASP A 77 -11.94 10.56 -3.30
CA ASP A 77 -13.04 10.88 -2.39
C ASP A 77 -13.10 9.93 -1.20
N TYR A 78 -12.87 8.62 -1.43
CA TYR A 78 -12.75 7.64 -0.37
C TYR A 78 -11.63 8.01 0.59
N TRP A 79 -10.43 8.34 0.11
CA TRP A 79 -9.31 8.60 1.01
C TRP A 79 -9.30 9.99 1.62
N ARG A 80 -9.91 10.99 0.97
CA ARG A 80 -10.10 12.33 1.54
C ARG A 80 -11.09 12.35 2.71
N ASN A 81 -12.09 11.47 2.72
CA ASN A 81 -13.11 11.42 3.76
C ASN A 81 -12.92 10.25 4.75
N PHE A 82 -11.89 9.42 4.58
CA PHE A 82 -11.63 8.27 5.45
C PHE A 82 -11.17 8.73 6.83
N LEU A 83 -11.88 8.29 7.88
CA LEU A 83 -11.52 8.57 9.27
C LEU A 83 -11.18 7.28 10.00
N THR A 84 -10.02 7.25 10.66
CA THR A 84 -9.74 6.27 11.71
C THR A 84 -10.51 6.65 12.99
N ASN A 85 -10.62 5.73 13.93
CA ASN A 85 -11.33 5.97 15.20
C ASN A 85 -10.76 7.16 15.99
N ASP A 86 -9.44 7.34 15.98
CA ASP A 86 -8.77 8.47 16.64
C ASP A 86 -9.02 9.79 15.90
N MET A 87 -9.04 9.78 14.57
CA MET A 87 -9.38 10.97 13.76
C MET A 87 -10.81 11.42 14.04
N ALA A 88 -11.76 10.49 13.98
CA ALA A 88 -13.17 10.76 14.24
C ALA A 88 -13.37 11.32 15.66
N ARG A 89 -12.77 10.69 16.67
CA ARG A 89 -12.82 11.17 18.07
C ARG A 89 -12.23 12.57 18.23
N ALA A 90 -11.12 12.88 17.55
CA ALA A 90 -10.45 14.18 17.67
C ALA A 90 -11.28 15.36 17.14
N ILE A 91 -12.26 15.08 16.27
CA ILE A 91 -13.18 16.08 15.72
C ILE A 91 -14.63 15.89 16.20
N GLU A 92 -14.83 15.08 17.25
CA GLU A 92 -16.14 14.75 17.81
C GLU A 92 -17.14 14.22 16.76
N SER A 93 -16.62 13.45 15.79
CA SER A 93 -17.39 12.79 14.74
C SER A 93 -17.46 11.28 14.96
N GLU A 94 -18.44 10.64 14.34
CA GLU A 94 -18.44 9.19 14.12
C GLU A 94 -17.58 8.82 12.90
N VAL A 95 -17.19 7.55 12.78
CA VAL A 95 -16.50 7.03 11.59
C VAL A 95 -17.55 6.76 10.51
N PRO A 96 -17.48 7.41 9.33
CA PRO A 96 -18.53 7.32 8.32
C PRO A 96 -18.54 5.99 7.58
N TYR A 97 -17.38 5.36 7.38
CA TYR A 97 -17.22 4.06 6.73
C TYR A 97 -15.85 3.44 7.03
N ARG A 98 -15.71 2.14 6.81
CA ARG A 98 -14.49 1.35 7.04
C ARG A 98 -14.04 0.55 5.81
N ASN A 99 -14.91 0.42 4.83
CA ASN A 99 -14.71 -0.35 3.61
C ASN A 99 -15.50 0.30 2.46
N LEU A 100 -15.34 -0.24 1.25
CA LEU A 100 -15.95 0.35 0.06
C LEU A 100 -17.49 0.21 0.04
N GLU A 101 -18.03 -0.85 0.62
CA GLU A 101 -19.48 -1.06 0.73
C GLU A 101 -20.14 0.02 1.60
N GLU A 102 -19.60 0.23 2.81
CA GLU A 102 -20.06 1.30 3.71
C GLU A 102 -19.85 2.69 3.09
N TYR A 103 -18.77 2.89 2.33
CA TYR A 103 -18.54 4.16 1.61
C TYR A 103 -19.67 4.46 0.62
N TRP A 104 -20.14 3.46 -0.14
CA TRP A 104 -21.25 3.65 -1.07
C TRP A 104 -22.57 3.96 -0.35
N GLN A 105 -22.82 3.30 0.78
CA GLN A 105 -23.95 3.61 1.65
C GLN A 105 -23.87 5.06 2.15
N TRP A 106 -22.71 5.49 2.62
CA TRP A 106 -22.47 6.86 3.10
C TRP A 106 -22.67 7.92 2.00
N ARG A 107 -22.25 7.65 0.76
CA ARG A 107 -22.43 8.58 -0.37
C ARG A 107 -23.87 8.63 -0.91
N ASN A 108 -24.82 7.92 -0.31
CA ASN A 108 -26.18 7.74 -0.82
C ASN A 108 -26.21 7.30 -2.29
N ARG A 109 -25.23 6.46 -2.68
CA ARG A 109 -25.19 5.83 -4.00
C ARG A 109 -25.65 4.39 -3.85
N VAL A 110 -26.97 4.25 -3.63
CA VAL A 110 -27.71 3.03 -3.97
C VAL A 110 -28.21 3.21 -5.39
#